data_AF-A0AA88E749-F1
#
_entry.id   AF-A0AA88E749-F1
#
_cell.length_a   1.000
_cell.length_b   1.000
_cell.length_c   1.000
_cell.angle_alpha   90.00
_cell.angle_beta   90.00
_cell.angle_gamma   90.00
#
_symmetry.space_group_name_H-M   'P 1'
#
loop_
_entity.id
_entity.type
_entity.pdbx_description
1 polymer ?
#
loop_
_entity_poly.entity_id
_entity_poly.type
_entity_poly.pdbx_seq_one_letter_code
_entity_poly.pdbx_strand_id
1 'polypeptide(L)'
;MEDISRLSVVSKRCRQLCISTPSLSFDVIPYRTDERKRAQLMNYFERLLFLRKGMDTQDCHIRCLESSFNFAEEEYRVLSWLHNAVMCNFKQLVLDVNLKRGSDFVLPSCLFRCKSLDSLTMRFTNRTGILKIPSSIGGTSGLSFLKYLKMKSVRIEERFGEWISSYCKSLEELSLTDTLYTGLGFSALHIDPVLVF
;
A
#
# COMPACT_ATOMS: atom_id res chain seq x y z
N MET A 1 1.47 -16.63 -0.71
CA MET A 1 2.47 -16.64 0.39
C MET A 1 2.29 -17.79 1.38
N GLU A 2 1.12 -18.44 1.47
CA GLU A 2 0.94 -19.63 2.33
C GLU A 2 1.88 -20.79 1.96
N ASP A 3 2.02 -21.11 0.67
CA ASP A 3 2.97 -22.16 0.27
C ASP A 3 4.43 -21.77 0.53
N ILE A 4 4.76 -20.48 0.37
CA ILE A 4 6.08 -19.92 0.69
C ILE A 4 6.35 -20.03 2.19
N SER A 5 5.36 -19.75 3.05
CA SER A 5 5.52 -19.88 4.49
C SER A 5 5.72 -21.34 4.91
N ARG A 6 4.96 -22.27 4.35
CA ARG A 6 5.12 -23.72 4.57
C ARG A 6 6.49 -24.22 4.10
N LEU A 7 6.92 -23.80 2.90
CA LEU A 7 8.23 -24.14 2.34
C LEU A 7 9.38 -23.58 3.19
N SER A 8 9.24 -22.38 3.77
CA SER A 8 10.29 -21.79 4.60
C SER A 8 10.59 -22.59 5.88
N VAL A 9 9.66 -23.46 6.33
CA VAL A 9 9.84 -24.28 7.53
C VAL A 9 10.52 -25.61 7.20
N VAL A 10 10.43 -26.12 5.97
CA VAL A 10 10.94 -27.46 5.63
C VAL A 10 12.45 -27.54 5.46
N SER A 11 13.14 -26.43 5.14
CA SER A 11 14.61 -26.41 5.08
C SER A 11 15.19 -25.00 5.14
N LYS A 12 16.46 -24.89 5.57
CA LYS A 12 17.22 -23.63 5.53
C LYS A 12 17.33 -23.06 4.10
N ARG A 13 17.43 -23.93 3.09
CA ARG A 13 17.54 -23.52 1.68
C ARG A 13 16.22 -22.96 1.16
N CYS A 14 15.10 -23.62 1.46
CA CYS A 14 13.77 -23.12 1.12
C CYS A 14 13.48 -21.80 1.84
N ARG A 15 13.88 -21.66 3.11
CA ARG A 15 13.81 -20.38 3.84
C ARG A 15 14.58 -19.27 3.11
N GLN A 16 15.80 -19.55 2.66
CA GLN A 16 16.60 -18.57 1.93
C GLN A 16 15.93 -18.17 0.61
N LEU A 17 15.35 -19.12 -0.13
CA LEU A 17 14.59 -18.84 -1.36
C LEU A 17 13.36 -17.95 -1.07
N CYS A 18 12.65 -18.20 0.03
CA CYS A 18 11.52 -17.37 0.45
C CYS A 18 11.97 -15.95 0.83
N ILE A 19 13.14 -15.80 1.43
CA ILE A 19 13.73 -14.49 1.75
C ILE A 19 14.19 -13.78 0.47
N SER A 20 14.71 -14.50 -0.52
CA SER A 20 15.23 -13.93 -1.77
C SER A 20 14.21 -13.74 -2.90
N THR A 21 12.93 -14.07 -2.71
CA THR A 21 11.93 -13.91 -3.79
C THR A 21 11.82 -12.44 -4.23
N PRO A 22 11.84 -12.11 -5.53
CA PRO A 22 11.72 -10.71 -5.98
C PRO A 22 10.30 -10.17 -5.78
N SER A 23 9.29 -11.02 -5.64
CA SER A 23 7.89 -10.64 -5.51
C SER A 23 7.29 -11.14 -4.19
N LEU A 24 6.57 -10.25 -3.50
CA LEU A 24 5.84 -10.51 -2.27
C LEU A 24 4.35 -10.26 -2.51
N SER A 25 3.51 -11.28 -2.32
CA SER A 25 2.06 -11.15 -2.37
C SER A 25 1.43 -11.65 -1.08
N PHE A 26 0.89 -10.72 -0.30
CA PHE A 26 0.28 -10.94 1.00
C PHE A 26 -1.23 -10.72 0.91
N ASP A 27 -2.03 -11.74 1.25
CA ASP A 27 -3.49 -11.65 1.24
C ASP A 27 -4.08 -12.28 2.51
N VAL A 28 -4.76 -11.45 3.30
CA VAL A 28 -5.39 -11.87 4.56
C VAL A 28 -6.91 -12.07 4.43
N ILE A 29 -7.49 -11.77 3.26
CA ILE A 29 -8.93 -11.91 3.02
C ILE A 29 -9.44 -13.33 3.27
N PRO A 30 -8.73 -14.40 2.85
CA PRO A 30 -9.22 -15.77 3.09
C PRO A 30 -9.38 -16.13 4.57
N TYR A 31 -8.67 -15.43 5.46
CA TYR A 31 -8.66 -15.72 6.91
C TYR A 31 -9.45 -14.68 7.72
N ARG A 32 -10.40 -13.97 7.11
CA ARG A 32 -11.25 -12.98 7.79
C ARG A 32 -11.97 -13.52 9.03
N THR A 33 -12.33 -14.80 9.02
CA THR A 33 -13.08 -15.46 10.09
C THR A 33 -12.20 -16.29 11.04
N ASP A 34 -10.92 -16.48 10.72
CA ASP A 34 -9.97 -17.28 11.51
C ASP A 34 -8.88 -16.38 12.08
N GLU A 35 -9.15 -15.79 13.24
CA GLU A 35 -8.25 -14.85 13.92
C GLU A 35 -6.86 -15.44 14.16
N ARG A 36 -6.79 -16.73 14.49
CA ARG A 36 -5.53 -17.41 14.79
C ARG A 36 -4.66 -17.50 13.53
N LYS A 37 -5.20 -18.01 12.42
CA LYS A 37 -4.46 -18.08 11.15
C LYS A 37 -4.11 -16.71 10.61
N ARG A 38 -5.03 -15.75 10.76
CA ARG A 38 -4.82 -14.34 10.43
C ARG A 38 -3.62 -13.75 11.17
N ALA A 39 -3.59 -13.87 12.50
CA ALA A 39 -2.48 -13.37 13.31
C ALA A 39 -1.15 -14.08 12.97
N GLN A 40 -1.19 -15.41 12.74
CA GLN A 40 0.00 -16.17 12.32
C GLN A 40 0.56 -15.68 10.98
N LEU A 41 -0.31 -15.47 9.99
CA LEU A 41 0.08 -14.98 8.67
C LEU A 41 0.65 -13.56 8.75
N MET A 42 0.00 -12.67 9.51
CA MET A 42 0.49 -11.32 9.76
C MET A 42 1.86 -11.30 10.45
N ASN A 43 2.06 -12.13 11.47
CA ASN A 43 3.35 -12.27 12.17
C ASN A 43 4.44 -12.85 11.24
N TYR A 44 4.08 -13.78 10.37
CA TYR A 44 5.01 -14.33 9.38
C TYR A 44 5.48 -13.25 8.41
N PHE A 45 4.55 -12.45 7.86
CA PHE A 45 4.88 -11.41 6.90
C PHE A 45 5.75 -10.30 7.52
N GLU A 46 5.46 -9.89 8.75
CA GLU A 46 6.28 -8.93 9.48
C GLU A 46 7.73 -9.43 9.66
N ARG A 47 7.89 -10.70 10.09
CA ARG A 47 9.21 -11.34 10.20
C ARG A 47 9.91 -11.46 8.85
N LEU A 48 9.17 -11.77 7.79
CA LEU A 48 9.72 -11.88 6.43
C LEU A 48 10.26 -10.53 5.95
N LEU A 49 9.51 -9.44 6.13
CA LEU A 49 9.97 -8.09 5.79
C LEU A 49 11.23 -7.71 6.58
N PHE A 50 11.27 -8.02 7.87
CA PHE A 50 12.45 -7.75 8.70
C PHE A 50 13.69 -8.50 8.19
N LEU A 51 13.55 -9.79 7.85
CA LEU A 51 14.65 -10.62 7.32
C LEU A 51 15.13 -10.18 5.93
N ARG A 52 14.29 -9.44 5.19
CA ARG A 52 14.56 -8.97 3.83
C ARG A 52 15.14 -7.57 3.77
N LYS A 53 15.37 -6.92 4.91
CA LYS A 53 15.90 -5.56 4.95
C LYS A 53 17.19 -5.45 4.13
N GLY A 54 17.25 -4.50 3.19
CA GLY A 54 18.38 -4.31 2.29
C GLY A 54 18.42 -5.24 1.07
N MET A 55 17.41 -6.11 0.90
CA MET A 55 17.27 -6.93 -0.31
C MET A 55 16.31 -6.26 -1.27
N ASP A 56 16.68 -6.24 -2.55
CA ASP A 56 15.83 -5.66 -3.59
C ASP A 56 14.56 -6.50 -3.78
N THR A 57 13.43 -5.86 -3.57
CA THR A 57 12.11 -6.40 -3.91
C THR A 57 11.65 -5.71 -5.19
N GLN A 58 11.12 -6.44 -6.15
CA GLN A 58 10.55 -5.83 -7.35
C GLN A 58 9.10 -5.44 -7.07
N ASP A 59 8.31 -6.40 -6.58
CA ASP A 59 6.87 -6.25 -6.44
C ASP A 59 6.42 -6.57 -5.02
N CYS A 60 5.61 -5.68 -4.44
CA CYS A 60 4.94 -5.90 -3.18
C CYS A 60 3.44 -5.67 -3.35
N HIS A 61 2.65 -6.72 -3.16
CA HIS A 61 1.19 -6.66 -3.16
C HIS A 61 0.69 -7.03 -1.77
N ILE A 62 -0.02 -6.10 -1.14
CA ILE A 62 -0.62 -6.28 0.18
C ILE A 62 -2.12 -6.11 0.04
N ARG A 63 -2.86 -7.16 0.40
CA ARG A 63 -4.31 -7.15 0.51
C ARG A 63 -4.73 -7.39 1.95
N CYS A 64 -5.22 -6.32 2.58
CA CYS A 64 -5.46 -6.25 4.02
C CYS A 64 -6.72 -5.46 4.37
N LEU A 65 -7.15 -5.60 5.64
CA LEU A 65 -8.42 -5.12 6.22
C LEU A 65 -9.66 -5.78 5.56
N GLU A 66 -10.84 -5.97 6.16
CA GLU A 66 -11.47 -5.53 7.41
C GLU A 66 -11.57 -6.75 8.34
N SER A 67 -11.12 -6.59 9.59
CA SER A 67 -11.41 -7.50 10.69
C SER A 67 -12.44 -6.83 11.60
N SER A 68 -13.52 -7.53 11.93
CA SER A 68 -14.57 -7.08 12.84
C SER A 68 -14.10 -6.90 14.29
N PHE A 69 -12.86 -7.28 14.61
CA PHE A 69 -12.40 -7.46 15.98
C PHE A 69 -11.38 -6.41 16.45
N ASN A 70 -10.43 -5.98 15.61
CA ASN A 70 -9.39 -5.02 16.02
C ASN A 70 -8.78 -4.19 14.87
N PHE A 71 -9.55 -3.26 14.31
CA PHE A 71 -9.15 -2.43 13.16
C PHE A 71 -7.85 -1.63 13.40
N ALA A 72 -7.68 -1.04 14.58
CA ALA A 72 -6.54 -0.18 14.89
C ALA A 72 -5.20 -0.94 14.92
N GLU A 73 -5.20 -2.18 15.43
CA GLU A 73 -3.99 -3.01 15.45
C GLU A 73 -3.54 -3.37 14.03
N GLU A 74 -4.48 -3.68 13.15
CA GLU A 74 -4.14 -4.06 11.78
C GLU A 74 -3.68 -2.87 10.96
N GLU A 75 -4.29 -1.72 11.14
CA GLU A 75 -3.81 -0.47 10.55
C GLU A 75 -2.37 -0.20 10.98
N TYR A 76 -2.07 -0.30 12.27
CA TYR A 76 -0.71 -0.17 12.79
C TYR A 76 0.26 -1.18 12.15
N ARG A 77 -0.16 -2.44 11.99
CA ARG A 77 0.65 -3.47 11.33
C ARG A 77 0.91 -3.14 9.86
N VAL A 78 -0.10 -2.70 9.11
CA VAL A 78 0.06 -2.27 7.71
C VAL A 78 1.03 -1.10 7.62
N LEU A 79 0.94 -0.11 8.50
CA LEU A 79 1.89 1.00 8.56
C LEU A 79 3.31 0.52 8.89
N SER A 80 3.47 -0.42 9.83
CA SER A 80 4.76 -1.06 10.15
C SER A 80 5.33 -1.82 8.94
N TRP A 81 4.50 -2.56 8.22
CA TRP A 81 4.90 -3.28 7.02
C TRP A 81 5.34 -2.33 5.92
N LEU A 82 4.62 -1.24 5.68
CA LEU A 82 5.00 -0.21 4.72
C LEU A 82 6.35 0.42 5.10
N HIS A 83 6.56 0.70 6.38
CA HIS A 83 7.84 1.20 6.87
C HIS A 83 8.99 0.22 6.60
N ASN A 84 8.80 -1.06 6.88
CA ASN A 84 9.82 -2.09 6.63
C ASN A 84 10.01 -2.39 5.15
N ALA A 85 8.94 -2.32 4.35
CA ALA A 85 8.99 -2.50 2.92
C ALA A 85 9.85 -1.42 2.26
N VAL A 86 9.78 -0.16 2.71
CA VAL A 86 10.63 0.93 2.16
C VAL A 86 12.12 0.60 2.30
N MET A 87 12.49 -0.18 3.32
CA MET A 87 13.86 -0.64 3.54
C MET A 87 14.26 -1.84 2.64
N CYS A 88 13.35 -2.34 1.81
CA CYS A 88 13.55 -3.44 0.87
C CYS A 88 13.57 -2.96 -0.60
N ASN A 89 13.80 -1.66 -0.83
CA ASN A 89 13.94 -1.04 -2.15
C ASN A 89 12.86 -1.46 -3.19
N PHE A 90 11.59 -1.57 -2.79
CA PHE A 90 10.58 -2.04 -3.72
C PHE A 90 10.34 -1.05 -4.87
N LYS A 91 10.08 -1.60 -6.07
CA LYS A 91 9.76 -0.82 -7.27
C LYS A 91 8.27 -0.64 -7.46
N GLN A 92 7.49 -1.66 -7.14
CA GLN A 92 6.05 -1.63 -7.33
C GLN A 92 5.34 -1.98 -6.02
N LEU A 93 4.37 -1.16 -5.64
CA LEU A 93 3.53 -1.37 -4.48
C LEU A 93 2.06 -1.35 -4.87
N VAL A 94 1.37 -2.45 -4.59
CA VAL A 94 -0.08 -2.57 -4.73
C VAL A 94 -0.69 -2.74 -3.34
N LEU A 95 -1.53 -1.79 -2.94
CA LEU A 95 -2.26 -1.82 -1.68
C LEU A 95 -3.75 -1.97 -1.93
N ASP A 96 -4.29 -3.10 -1.51
CA ASP A 96 -5.72 -3.36 -1.46
C ASP A 96 -6.16 -3.27 0.01
N VAL A 97 -6.92 -2.24 0.33
CA VAL A 97 -7.28 -1.91 1.72
C VAL A 97 -8.80 -1.85 1.85
N ASN A 98 -9.36 -2.58 2.81
CA ASN A 98 -10.77 -2.47 3.17
C ASN A 98 -10.96 -1.63 4.45
N LEU A 99 -11.13 -0.33 4.30
CA LEU A 99 -11.18 0.63 5.41
C LEU A 99 -12.51 0.57 6.16
N LYS A 100 -12.59 1.02 7.41
CA LYS A 100 -13.90 1.19 8.06
C LYS A 100 -14.66 2.32 7.35
N ARG A 101 -15.99 2.26 7.32
CA ARG A 101 -16.79 3.32 6.69
C ARG A 101 -16.45 4.70 7.27
N GLY A 102 -16.00 5.60 6.40
CA GLY A 102 -15.64 6.98 6.77
C GLY A 102 -14.31 7.10 7.51
N SER A 103 -13.49 6.05 7.58
CA SER A 103 -12.14 6.16 8.12
C SER A 103 -11.19 6.76 7.10
N ASP A 104 -10.23 7.52 7.63
CA ASP A 104 -9.11 8.00 6.87
C ASP A 104 -8.05 6.89 6.76
N PHE A 105 -7.25 6.95 5.70
CA PHE A 105 -6.01 6.20 5.58
C PHE A 105 -4.90 7.18 5.22
N VAL A 106 -3.96 7.33 6.15
CA VAL A 106 -2.80 8.21 5.96
C VAL A 106 -1.66 7.37 5.44
N LEU A 107 -1.11 7.75 4.28
CA LEU A 107 0.11 7.11 3.79
C LEU A 107 1.27 7.44 4.74
N PRO A 108 2.08 6.45 5.15
CA PRO A 108 3.20 6.70 6.05
C PRO A 108 4.26 7.56 5.36
N SER A 109 4.80 8.54 6.09
CA SER A 109 5.79 9.51 5.59
C SER A 109 7.06 8.86 5.02
N CYS A 110 7.40 7.64 5.48
CA CYS A 110 8.53 6.87 4.97
C CYS A 110 8.40 6.52 3.48
N LEU A 111 7.18 6.32 2.95
CA LEU A 111 6.97 6.04 1.53
C LEU A 111 7.41 7.19 0.64
N PHE A 112 7.22 8.43 1.10
CA PHE A 112 7.61 9.66 0.39
C PHE A 112 9.12 9.90 0.39
N ARG A 113 9.91 8.99 0.98
CA ARG A 113 11.38 8.97 0.89
C ARG A 113 11.89 7.79 0.07
N CYS A 114 11.00 6.93 -0.40
CA CYS A 114 11.37 5.76 -1.19
C CYS A 114 11.79 6.19 -2.60
N LYS A 115 13.09 6.07 -2.90
CA LYS A 115 13.65 6.44 -4.21
C LYS A 115 13.52 5.33 -5.26
N SER A 116 13.31 4.09 -4.81
CA SER A 116 13.16 2.94 -5.70
C SER A 116 11.73 2.77 -6.22
N LEU A 117 10.75 3.46 -5.63
CA LEU A 117 9.35 3.25 -5.92
C LEU A 117 8.95 3.92 -7.25
N ASP A 118 8.76 3.09 -8.27
CA ASP A 118 8.35 3.48 -9.61
C ASP A 118 6.82 3.48 -9.75
N SER A 119 6.12 2.55 -9.08
CA SER A 119 4.67 2.35 -9.24
C SER A 119 3.95 2.18 -7.91
N LEU A 120 2.91 2.98 -7.70
CA LEU A 120 2.01 2.91 -6.56
C LEU A 120 0.58 2.71 -7.05
N THR A 121 -0.01 1.57 -6.67
CA THR A 121 -1.43 1.28 -6.89
C THR A 121 -2.15 1.17 -5.56
N MET A 122 -3.24 1.91 -5.37
CA MET A 122 -4.09 1.83 -4.18
C MET A 122 -5.53 1.55 -4.55
N ARG A 123 -6.14 0.58 -3.88
CA ARG A 123 -7.55 0.21 -4.09
C ARG A 123 -8.28 0.13 -2.76
N PHE A 124 -9.33 0.93 -2.60
CA PHE A 124 -10.21 0.85 -1.43
C PHE A 124 -11.44 0.01 -1.75
N THR A 125 -11.50 -1.22 -1.25
CA THR A 125 -12.47 -2.23 -1.73
C THR A 125 -13.93 -1.90 -1.43
N ASN A 126 -14.20 -1.05 -0.43
CA ASN A 126 -15.56 -0.68 -0.06
C ASN A 126 -15.97 0.75 -0.42
N ARG A 127 -15.14 1.53 -1.15
CA ARG A 127 -15.47 2.90 -1.61
C ARG A 127 -15.78 3.92 -0.49
N THR A 128 -15.42 3.62 0.75
CA THR A 128 -15.74 4.48 1.90
C THR A 128 -14.55 5.20 2.53
N GLY A 129 -13.34 4.77 2.21
CA GLY A 129 -12.13 5.34 2.79
C GLY A 129 -11.69 6.63 2.11
N ILE A 130 -11.09 7.51 2.90
CA ILE A 130 -10.49 8.76 2.44
C ILE A 130 -8.97 8.61 2.50
N LEU A 131 -8.30 8.83 1.37
CA LEU A 131 -6.85 8.91 1.33
C LEU A 131 -6.43 10.31 1.78
N LYS A 132 -5.69 10.36 2.89
CA LYS A 132 -5.07 11.59 3.38
C LYS A 132 -3.59 11.60 3.05
N ILE A 133 -3.14 12.69 2.45
CA ILE A 133 -1.73 12.96 2.24
C ILE A 133 -1.18 13.52 3.57
N PRO A 134 -0.09 12.96 4.13
CA PRO A 134 0.43 13.43 5.40
C PRO A 134 0.83 14.91 5.32
N SER A 135 0.26 15.71 6.21
CA SER A 135 0.51 17.16 6.32
C SER A 135 1.96 17.51 6.64
N SER A 136 2.72 16.55 7.17
CA SER A 136 4.11 16.66 7.59
C SER A 136 5.13 16.46 6.46
N ILE A 137 4.67 16.37 5.20
CA ILE A 137 5.55 16.53 4.04
C ILE A 137 6.04 17.98 4.05
N GLY A 138 7.09 18.25 4.85
CA GLY A 138 7.92 19.44 4.68
C GLY A 138 8.45 19.44 3.25
N GLY A 139 8.57 20.63 2.65
CA GLY A 139 8.69 20.90 1.20
C GLY A 139 9.82 20.23 0.41
N THR A 140 10.46 19.19 0.93
CA THR A 140 11.57 18.43 0.32
C THR A 140 11.31 16.92 0.20
N SER A 141 10.20 16.38 0.71
CA SER A 141 9.95 14.91 0.70
C SER A 141 8.76 14.55 -0.17
N GLY A 142 9.02 14.03 -1.38
CA GLY A 142 7.99 13.66 -2.33
C GLY A 142 8.24 12.30 -2.98
N LEU A 143 7.20 11.72 -3.57
CA LEU A 143 7.33 10.58 -4.48
C LEU A 143 7.91 11.04 -5.83
N SER A 144 9.06 11.71 -5.81
CA SER A 144 9.62 12.41 -6.98
C SER A 144 10.08 11.47 -8.08
N PHE A 145 10.36 10.20 -7.75
CA PHE A 145 10.75 9.14 -8.68
C PHE A 145 9.57 8.28 -9.15
N LEU A 146 8.38 8.49 -8.58
CA LEU A 146 7.20 7.73 -8.93
C LEU A 146 6.77 8.07 -10.37
N LYS A 147 6.67 7.02 -11.18
CA LYS A 147 6.26 7.08 -12.59
C LYS A 147 4.79 6.76 -12.77
N TYR A 148 4.26 5.82 -12.00
CA TYR A 148 2.89 5.33 -12.15
C TYR A 148 2.11 5.46 -10.85
N LEU A 149 1.00 6.19 -10.89
CA LEU A 149 0.08 6.30 -9.76
C LEU A 149 -1.32 5.85 -10.19
N LYS A 150 -1.80 4.77 -9.61
CA LYS A 150 -3.13 4.23 -9.90
C LYS A 150 -3.97 4.19 -8.63
N MET A 151 -5.13 4.82 -8.65
CA MET A 151 -6.09 4.80 -7.55
C MET A 151 -7.41 4.24 -8.03
N LYS A 152 -7.99 3.34 -7.25
CA LYS A 152 -9.30 2.76 -7.53
C LYS A 152 -10.22 2.82 -6.33
N SER A 153 -11.45 3.32 -6.51
CA SER A 153 -12.46 3.40 -5.46
C SER A 153 -12.04 4.25 -4.24
N VAL A 154 -11.10 5.19 -4.43
CA VAL A 154 -10.51 6.02 -3.38
C VAL A 154 -11.22 7.38 -3.31
N ARG A 155 -11.49 7.89 -2.11
CA ARG A 155 -11.86 9.31 -1.93
C ARG A 155 -10.61 10.13 -1.67
N ILE A 156 -10.39 11.18 -2.44
CA ILE A 156 -9.19 12.04 -2.36
C ILE A 156 -9.57 13.43 -1.85
N GLU A 157 -8.67 14.02 -1.07
CA GLU A 157 -8.83 15.38 -0.54
C GLU A 157 -8.43 16.47 -1.52
N GLU A 158 -8.83 17.71 -1.25
CA GLU A 158 -8.55 18.88 -2.08
C GLU A 158 -7.06 19.08 -2.36
N ARG A 159 -6.22 18.78 -1.37
CA ARG A 159 -4.76 18.94 -1.47
C ARG A 159 -4.09 17.88 -2.35
N PHE A 160 -4.84 16.90 -2.84
CA PHE A 160 -4.29 15.82 -3.67
C PHE A 160 -3.65 16.36 -4.95
N GLY A 161 -4.31 17.29 -5.64
CA GLY A 161 -3.80 17.85 -6.90
C GLY A 161 -2.52 18.69 -6.70
N GLU A 162 -2.49 19.50 -5.65
CA GLU A 162 -1.31 20.26 -5.24
C GLU A 162 -0.15 19.32 -4.91
N TRP A 163 -0.44 18.21 -4.23
CA TRP A 163 0.57 17.23 -3.88
C TRP A 163 1.18 16.58 -5.13
N ILE A 164 0.37 16.11 -6.08
CA ILE A 164 0.85 15.52 -7.34
C ILE A 164 1.76 16.50 -8.09
N SER A 165 1.25 17.71 -8.35
CA SER A 165 1.98 18.72 -9.12
C SER A 165 3.28 19.18 -8.43
N SER A 166 3.28 19.24 -7.10
CA SER A 166 4.44 19.72 -6.33
C SER A 166 5.49 18.65 -6.09
N TYR A 167 5.10 17.38 -5.90
CA TYR A 167 5.98 16.35 -5.33
C TYR A 167 6.19 15.11 -6.20
N CYS A 168 5.38 14.88 -7.24
CA CYS A 168 5.51 13.72 -8.14
C CYS A 168 6.09 14.13 -9.51
N LYS A 169 7.35 14.60 -9.52
CA LYS A 169 7.99 15.23 -10.70
C LYS A 169 8.28 14.28 -11.87
N SER A 170 8.38 12.97 -11.62
CA SER A 170 8.65 11.97 -12.67
C SER A 170 7.40 11.18 -13.07
N LEU A 171 6.21 11.68 -12.73
CA LEU A 171 4.97 10.97 -12.99
C LEU A 171 4.68 10.92 -14.50
N GLU A 172 4.60 9.71 -15.04
CA GLU A 172 4.29 9.41 -16.44
C GLU A 172 2.80 9.04 -16.60
N GLU A 173 2.20 8.36 -15.63
CA GLU A 173 0.80 7.94 -15.67
C GLU A 173 0.09 8.23 -14.34
N LEU A 174 -1.07 8.89 -14.45
CA LEU A 174 -2.05 9.02 -13.37
C LEU A 174 -3.38 8.39 -13.78
N SER A 175 -3.81 7.35 -13.06
CA SER A 175 -5.08 6.66 -13.28
C SER A 175 -5.96 6.73 -12.02
N LEU A 176 -7.18 7.24 -12.14
CA LEU A 176 -8.12 7.50 -11.04
C LEU A 176 -9.50 6.83 -11.29
N THR A 177 -9.61 5.52 -11.16
CA THR A 177 -10.88 4.83 -11.45
C THR A 177 -11.83 4.86 -10.25
N ASP A 178 -13.12 5.16 -10.45
CA ASP A 178 -14.13 5.19 -9.37
C ASP A 178 -13.74 6.11 -8.18
N THR A 179 -12.97 7.18 -8.40
CA THR A 179 -12.51 8.08 -7.34
C THR A 179 -13.46 9.24 -7.11
N LEU A 180 -13.60 9.68 -5.85
CA LEU A 180 -14.45 10.83 -5.46
C LEU A 180 -13.61 11.93 -4.81
N TYR A 181 -13.97 13.18 -5.06
CA TYR A 181 -13.30 14.34 -4.47
C TYR A 181 -14.03 14.82 -3.20
N THR A 182 -13.34 14.87 -2.06
CA THR A 182 -13.92 15.39 -0.81
C THR A 182 -13.75 16.91 -0.78
N GLY A 183 -14.65 17.64 -1.46
CA GLY A 183 -14.61 19.11 -1.53
C GLY A 183 -15.78 19.74 -2.28
N LEU A 184 -16.43 18.98 -3.17
CA LEU A 184 -17.64 19.42 -3.86
C LEU A 184 -18.86 18.74 -3.24
N GLY A 185 -19.72 19.54 -2.59
CA GLY A 185 -21.06 19.09 -2.22
C GLY A 185 -21.79 18.56 -3.44
N PHE A 186 -22.33 17.34 -3.32
CA PHE A 186 -23.22 16.67 -4.27
C PHE A 186 -23.27 17.27 -5.68
N SER A 187 -22.24 17.02 -6.49
CA SER A 187 -22.38 16.94 -7.94
C SER A 187 -21.27 16.06 -8.49
N ALA A 188 -21.70 15.04 -9.22
CA ALA A 188 -20.85 14.04 -9.81
C ALA A 188 -19.88 14.69 -10.80
N LEU A 189 -18.58 14.61 -10.51
CA LEU A 189 -17.55 14.59 -11.53
C LEU A 189 -17.08 13.14 -11.64
N HIS A 190 -17.66 12.43 -12.60
CA HIS A 190 -17.04 11.25 -13.16
C HIS A 190 -15.79 11.75 -13.87
N ILE A 191 -14.65 11.67 -13.20
CA ILE A 191 -13.36 11.94 -13.83
C ILE A 191 -12.99 10.65 -14.56
N ASP A 192 -13.21 10.60 -15.86
CA ASP A 192 -12.55 9.62 -16.72
C ASP A 192 -11.05 9.95 -16.73
N PRO A 193 -10.16 9.08 -16.22
CA PRO A 193 -8.74 9.38 -16.16
C PRO A 193 -8.04 8.56 -17.22
N VAL A 194 -7.87 9.18 -18.38
CA VAL A 194 -6.74 8.88 -19.25
C VAL A 194 -6.05 10.21 -19.53
N LEU A 195 -5.31 10.70 -18.54
CA LEU A 195 -4.26 11.70 -18.79
C LEU A 195 -2.98 10.89 -19.05
N VAL A 196 -2.80 10.53 -20.33
CA VAL A 196 -1.49 10.15 -20.88
C VAL A 196 -0.80 11.48 -21.18
N PHE A 197 0.29 11.78 -20.48
CA PHE A 197 1.16 12.90 -20.81
C PHE A 197 2.07 12.54 -22.00
#